data_AF-A0A1T3CF42-F1
#
_entry.id   AF-A0A1T3CF42-F1
#
_cell.length_a   1.000
_cell.length_b   1.000
_cell.length_c   1.000
_cell.angle_alpha   90.00
_cell.angle_beta   90.00
_cell.angle_gamma   90.00
#
_symmetry.space_group_name_H-M   'P 1'
#
loop_
_entity.id
_entity.type
_entity.pdbx_description
1 polymer ?
#
loop_
_entity_poly.entity_id
_entity_poly.type
_entity_poly.pdbx_seq_one_letter_code
_entity_poly.pdbx_strand_id
1 'polypeptide(L)'
;MAASSSSGSSFTSSSLGRPPTYSRSYVSPVDSTWTQTSEISTISATSTSESVVPAASLRPLDLGPPGYTATITLFQDTPDERTVYLGPWEVVGSEQRRIRWQCSYQSELLEHFLPSDIPSDVHPHTLHSRHRQFNDPPDMERFLSFNEPHRIRYTSGEGICIHDQYIQVRYEFTTVEASIQFQGDLRRKDLVDFYDVDVVWSNLQSRTDSFGKVKGIGAIQRLKLWRDRYTTFHSLSVLANKTDNQYREYDIHHFDGELRNRDDRAKTLRLNVHGRRGSVPDETSSRRTFRIRQRVRSAGQASAASPELGPSYATTTLDIRYLSIQFTHKRDYKRFIETWAFAHSSDREFNGVPFPPNHFELPSPEIQPGRDADTG
;
A
#
# COMPACT_ATOMS: atom_id res chain seq x y z
N MET A 1 -5.49 -52.08 -5.94
CA MET A 1 -4.08 -51.94 -5.53
C MET A 1 -3.64 -50.54 -5.92
N ALA A 2 -3.44 -49.68 -4.93
CA ALA A 2 -3.03 -48.29 -5.11
C ALA A 2 -1.51 -48.19 -5.28
N ALA A 3 -1.05 -47.22 -6.07
CA ALA A 3 0.30 -46.68 -5.97
C ALA A 3 0.23 -45.17 -6.23
N SER A 4 0.44 -44.41 -5.16
CA SER A 4 0.57 -42.96 -5.15
C SER A 4 1.93 -42.57 -5.71
N SER A 5 2.00 -41.49 -6.49
CA SER A 5 3.28 -40.86 -6.87
C SER A 5 3.15 -39.35 -6.68
N SER A 6 3.68 -38.90 -5.56
CA SER A 6 3.90 -37.51 -5.21
C SER A 6 5.25 -37.04 -5.75
N SER A 7 5.29 -35.92 -6.46
CA SER A 7 6.53 -35.21 -6.76
C SER A 7 6.40 -33.77 -6.27
N GLY A 8 7.00 -33.49 -5.12
CA GLY A 8 7.26 -32.14 -4.62
C GLY A 8 8.53 -31.62 -5.27
N SER A 9 8.46 -30.43 -5.86
CA SER A 9 9.63 -29.71 -6.37
C SER A 9 10.12 -28.73 -5.30
N SER A 10 11.27 -29.03 -4.72
CA SER A 10 11.99 -28.18 -3.78
C SER A 10 12.91 -27.23 -4.54
N PHE A 11 12.84 -25.92 -4.25
CA PHE A 11 13.82 -24.94 -4.72
C PHE A 11 14.87 -24.72 -3.63
N THR A 12 16.09 -25.21 -3.86
CA THR A 12 17.29 -24.86 -3.10
C THR A 12 18.02 -23.75 -3.86
N SER A 13 18.10 -22.55 -3.30
CA SER A 13 18.92 -21.47 -3.85
C SER A 13 20.20 -21.38 -3.02
N SER A 14 21.33 -21.73 -3.64
CA SER A 14 22.66 -21.68 -3.06
C SER A 14 23.18 -20.23 -3.03
N SER A 15 23.53 -19.72 -1.85
CA SER A 15 24.27 -18.46 -1.70
C SER A 15 25.68 -18.75 -1.17
N LEU A 16 26.64 -18.93 -2.09
CA LEU A 16 28.06 -18.84 -1.79
C LEU A 16 28.52 -17.42 -2.12
N GLY A 17 28.70 -16.60 -1.08
CA GLY A 17 29.34 -15.29 -1.17
C GLY A 17 30.40 -15.18 -0.07
N ARG A 18 31.68 -15.27 -0.46
CA ARG A 18 32.85 -15.10 0.41
C ARG A 18 32.92 -13.69 1.01
N PRO A 19 33.42 -13.52 2.25
CA PRO A 19 33.83 -12.22 2.75
C PRO A 19 35.26 -11.86 2.29
N PRO A 20 35.60 -10.58 2.09
CA PRO A 20 36.96 -10.17 1.77
C PRO A 20 37.84 -10.13 3.02
N THR A 21 39.02 -10.74 2.88
CA THR A 21 40.17 -10.70 3.81
C THR A 21 40.91 -9.37 3.70
N TYR A 22 41.12 -8.69 4.83
CA TYR A 22 42.28 -7.83 5.03
C TYR A 22 43.12 -8.35 6.19
N SER A 23 44.39 -8.58 5.86
CA SER A 23 45.47 -9.05 6.70
C SER A 23 45.92 -8.01 7.73
N ARG A 24 46.07 -8.43 8.99
CA ARG A 24 47.12 -7.88 9.85
C ARG A 24 47.63 -8.94 10.81
N SER A 25 48.92 -9.23 10.66
CA SER A 25 49.73 -10.16 11.45
C SER A 25 49.90 -9.62 12.87
N TYR A 26 49.78 -10.46 13.90
CA TYR A 26 50.71 -10.45 15.03
C TYR A 26 50.73 -11.80 15.76
N VAL A 27 51.97 -12.19 16.05
CA VAL A 27 52.56 -13.39 16.65
C VAL A 27 51.97 -13.81 18.01
N SER A 28 51.83 -15.13 18.25
CA SER A 28 51.70 -15.74 19.60
C SER A 28 53.06 -16.10 20.21
N PRO A 29 53.14 -16.21 21.55
CA PRO A 29 53.54 -17.49 22.16
C PRO A 29 52.57 -17.89 23.32
N VAL A 30 52.11 -19.14 23.46
CA VAL A 30 52.77 -20.32 24.12
C VAL A 30 53.13 -19.97 25.58
N ASP A 31 52.62 -20.55 26.68
CA ASP A 31 52.39 -21.94 27.12
C ASP A 31 51.44 -21.92 28.35
N SER A 32 50.40 -22.76 28.48
CA SER A 32 50.34 -24.11 29.11
C SER A 32 49.97 -24.18 30.61
N THR A 33 48.91 -24.97 30.87
CA THR A 33 48.60 -25.87 32.02
C THR A 33 47.76 -25.41 33.26
N TRP A 34 46.52 -25.95 33.28
CA TRP A 34 45.79 -26.62 34.39
C TRP A 34 45.09 -25.87 35.57
N THR A 35 43.75 -25.77 35.44
CA THR A 35 42.58 -26.02 36.34
C THR A 35 42.51 -25.69 37.86
N GLN A 36 41.38 -25.01 38.20
CA GLN A 36 40.35 -25.17 39.29
C GLN A 36 40.79 -25.29 40.78
N THR A 37 40.09 -24.74 41.80
CA THR A 37 38.74 -24.15 41.99
C THR A 37 38.66 -23.46 43.38
N SER A 38 37.57 -22.70 43.59
CA SER A 38 36.94 -22.32 44.88
C SER A 38 37.47 -21.05 45.57
N GLU A 39 36.67 -20.19 46.20
CA GLU A 39 35.24 -19.84 46.20
C GLU A 39 35.13 -18.58 47.09
N ILE A 40 34.13 -17.72 46.84
CA ILE A 40 33.50 -16.76 47.77
C ILE A 40 34.33 -15.52 48.20
N SER A 41 33.87 -14.32 47.79
CA SER A 41 33.49 -13.23 48.70
C SER A 41 32.94 -11.99 47.98
N THR A 42 32.17 -11.24 48.76
CA THR A 42 31.33 -10.07 48.48
C THR A 42 32.05 -8.71 48.55
N ILE A 43 31.46 -7.71 47.86
CA ILE A 43 31.49 -6.23 48.02
C ILE A 43 32.68 -5.41 47.46
N SER A 44 32.31 -4.48 46.56
CA SER A 44 32.87 -3.20 46.04
C SER A 44 34.23 -2.69 46.58
N ALA A 45 35.10 -1.96 45.86
CA ALA A 45 35.02 -1.17 44.62
C ALA A 45 36.44 -0.94 44.03
N THR A 46 36.50 -0.49 42.76
CA THR A 46 37.61 0.20 42.06
C THR A 46 38.92 -0.61 41.86
N SER A 47 39.59 -0.66 40.71
CA SER A 47 39.63 0.22 39.53
C SER A 47 40.47 -0.43 38.41
N THR A 48 40.12 -0.08 37.16
CA THR A 48 41.02 0.12 36.01
C THR A 48 41.41 -1.08 35.12
N SER A 49 41.00 -0.92 33.86
CA SER A 49 41.59 -1.35 32.58
C SER A 49 41.77 -2.84 32.30
N GLU A 50 40.92 -3.38 31.41
CA GLU A 50 41.30 -3.61 30.00
C GLU A 50 40.12 -4.13 29.16
N SER A 51 40.27 -3.97 27.84
CA SER A 51 39.45 -4.53 26.74
C SER A 51 38.25 -3.69 26.27
N VAL A 52 38.55 -2.76 25.35
CA VAL A 52 37.57 -2.10 24.48
C VAL A 52 37.17 -3.07 23.38
N VAL A 53 36.20 -3.93 23.69
CA VAL A 53 35.24 -4.38 22.69
C VAL A 53 34.17 -3.29 22.66
N PRO A 54 33.74 -2.75 21.49
CA PRO A 54 32.51 -1.98 21.49
C PRO A 54 31.41 -2.98 21.82
N ALA A 55 31.07 -3.09 23.11
CA ALA A 55 29.76 -3.56 23.49
C ALA A 55 28.82 -2.59 22.76
N ALA A 56 28.27 -3.03 21.63
CA ALA A 56 27.05 -2.45 21.12
C ALA A 56 26.05 -2.67 22.25
N SER A 57 25.99 -1.71 23.18
CA SER A 57 25.01 -1.68 24.24
C SER A 57 23.69 -1.77 23.50
N LEU A 58 23.05 -2.93 23.57
CA LEU A 58 21.71 -3.09 23.02
C LEU A 58 20.92 -1.93 23.62
N ARG A 59 20.47 -1.02 22.76
CA ARG A 59 19.74 0.17 23.21
C ARG A 59 18.61 -0.33 24.12
N PRO A 60 18.37 0.30 25.28
CA PRO A 60 17.25 -0.04 26.12
C PRO A 60 16.00 -0.21 25.27
N LEU A 61 15.22 -1.27 25.54
CA LEU A 61 14.00 -1.55 24.79
C LEU A 61 13.03 -0.38 25.00
N ASP A 62 12.94 0.50 24.00
CA ASP A 62 12.06 1.65 24.03
C ASP A 62 10.65 1.21 23.61
N LEU A 63 9.80 0.98 24.62
CA LEU A 63 8.41 0.56 24.43
C LEU A 63 7.52 1.73 24.00
N GLY A 64 8.04 2.96 24.00
CA GLY A 64 7.28 4.17 23.76
C GLY A 64 6.42 4.60 24.96
N PRO A 65 5.99 5.88 24.98
CA PRO A 65 5.05 6.39 25.97
C PRO A 65 3.67 5.70 25.80
N PRO A 66 2.86 5.57 26.86
CA PRO A 66 1.53 4.99 26.72
C PRO A 66 0.63 5.82 25.79
N GLY A 67 -0.18 5.16 24.97
CA GLY A 67 -1.23 5.80 24.17
C GLY A 67 -0.81 6.33 22.80
N TYR A 68 0.44 6.12 22.35
CA TYR A 68 0.82 6.38 20.96
C TYR A 68 0.12 5.41 20.00
N THR A 69 -0.15 5.88 18.79
CA THR A 69 -0.81 5.12 17.72
C THR A 69 0.16 4.75 16.60
N ALA A 70 1.21 5.53 16.38
CA ALA A 70 2.21 5.27 15.35
C ALA A 70 3.58 5.84 15.72
N THR A 71 4.62 5.43 14.98
CA THR A 71 5.96 6.02 15.05
C THR A 71 6.45 6.45 13.67
N ILE A 72 7.39 7.39 13.66
CA ILE A 72 8.18 7.78 12.50
C ILE A 72 9.63 7.98 12.93
N THR A 73 10.58 7.62 12.08
CA THR A 73 12.01 7.85 12.31
C THR A 73 12.47 9.09 11.58
N LEU A 74 13.03 10.06 12.30
CA LEU A 74 13.71 11.23 11.78
C LEU A 74 15.21 11.02 11.79
N PHE A 75 15.93 11.71 10.90
CA PHE A 75 17.39 11.65 10.78
C PHE A 75 17.91 10.20 10.62
N GLN A 76 17.16 9.39 9.88
CA GLN A 76 17.49 7.98 9.64
C GLN A 76 18.92 7.83 9.12
N ASP A 77 19.63 6.81 9.62
CA ASP A 77 21.01 6.48 9.24
C ASP A 77 22.03 7.58 9.63
N THR A 78 21.67 8.46 10.58
CA THR A 78 22.58 9.48 11.14
C THR A 78 22.80 9.27 12.64
N PRO A 79 23.84 9.87 13.25
CA PRO A 79 24.04 9.83 14.70
C PRO A 79 22.87 10.41 15.50
N ASP A 80 22.07 11.30 14.88
CA ASP A 80 20.93 11.99 15.49
C ASP A 80 19.60 11.28 15.22
N GLU A 81 19.62 10.02 14.77
CA GLU A 81 18.42 9.24 14.48
C GLU A 81 17.47 9.23 15.68
N ARG A 82 16.22 9.66 15.43
CA ARG A 82 15.20 9.87 16.46
C ARG A 82 13.89 9.21 16.05
N THR A 83 13.37 8.34 16.91
CA THR A 83 11.99 7.87 16.82
C THR A 83 11.06 8.89 17.46
N VAL A 84 10.04 9.33 16.73
CA VAL A 84 8.97 10.19 17.24
C VAL A 84 7.73 9.36 17.44
N TYR A 85 7.16 9.41 18.65
CA TYR A 85 5.92 8.74 19.01
C TYR A 85 4.73 9.63 18.70
N LEU A 86 3.84 9.14 17.85
CA LEU A 86 2.71 9.87 17.30
C LEU A 86 1.43 9.38 17.95
N GLY A 87 0.66 10.31 18.52
CA GLY A 87 -0.70 10.09 19.02
C GLY A 87 -1.75 10.42 17.94
N PRO A 88 -2.89 11.02 18.31
CA PRO A 88 -3.95 11.35 17.38
C PRO A 88 -3.49 12.23 16.20
N TRP A 89 -4.10 12.02 15.04
CA TRP A 89 -3.88 12.83 13.85
C TRP A 89 -5.13 13.62 13.46
N GLU A 90 -4.89 14.70 12.72
CA GLU A 90 -5.92 15.46 12.01
C GLU A 90 -5.42 15.80 10.61
N VAL A 91 -6.25 15.59 9.59
CA VAL A 91 -5.93 16.01 8.22
C VAL A 91 -6.54 17.39 7.97
N VAL A 92 -5.69 18.41 7.88
CA VAL A 92 -6.10 19.82 7.79
C VAL A 92 -5.73 20.44 6.45
N GLY A 93 -6.44 21.51 6.09
CA GLY A 93 -6.23 22.26 4.84
C GLY A 93 -6.98 21.69 3.65
N SER A 94 -7.42 22.56 2.74
CA SER A 94 -8.07 22.20 1.47
C SER A 94 -7.05 22.18 0.33
N GLU A 95 -6.31 23.27 0.14
CA GLU A 95 -5.28 23.40 -0.91
C GLU A 95 -3.92 22.86 -0.45
N GLN A 96 -3.47 23.23 0.75
CA GLN A 96 -2.25 22.72 1.37
C GLN A 96 -2.58 21.67 2.41
N ARG A 97 -3.05 20.50 1.94
CA ARG A 97 -3.37 19.39 2.82
C ARG A 97 -2.13 18.98 3.61
N ARG A 98 -2.29 18.85 4.92
CA ARG A 98 -1.24 18.30 5.79
C ARG A 98 -1.85 17.49 6.91
N ILE A 99 -1.08 16.54 7.40
CA ILE A 99 -1.42 15.75 8.57
C ILE A 99 -0.77 16.42 9.77
N ARG A 100 -1.54 16.72 10.80
CA ARG A 100 -1.03 17.18 12.10
C ARG A 100 -1.12 16.02 13.07
N TRP A 101 0.02 15.58 13.53
CA TRP A 101 0.15 14.56 14.56
C TRP A 101 0.39 15.25 15.90
N GLN A 102 -0.47 14.95 16.88
CA GLN A 102 -0.20 15.25 18.27
C GLN A 102 0.79 14.21 18.77
N CYS A 103 2.04 14.59 19.00
CA CYS A 103 3.05 13.66 19.47
C CYS A 103 2.79 13.30 20.93
N SER A 104 3.24 12.11 21.34
CA SER A 104 2.93 11.58 22.67
C SER A 104 3.68 12.25 23.82
N TYR A 105 4.75 12.99 23.53
CA TYR A 105 5.40 13.88 24.49
C TYR A 105 4.70 15.24 24.50
N GLN A 106 4.57 15.84 25.68
CA GLN A 106 3.72 17.00 25.92
C GLN A 106 4.06 18.17 24.98
N SER A 107 3.03 18.69 24.29
CA SER A 107 3.09 19.85 23.38
C SER A 107 3.94 19.68 22.12
N GLU A 108 4.46 18.49 21.83
CA GLU A 108 5.17 18.22 20.59
C GLU A 108 4.22 18.05 19.41
N LEU A 109 4.62 18.56 18.24
CA LEU A 109 3.80 18.55 17.02
C LEU A 109 4.63 18.06 15.84
N LEU A 110 4.07 17.14 15.06
CA LEU A 110 4.61 16.76 13.76
C LEU A 110 3.60 17.10 12.65
N GLU A 111 4.03 17.90 11.69
CA GLU A 111 3.28 18.23 10.48
C GLU A 111 3.86 17.46 9.29
N HIS A 112 3.03 16.71 8.58
CA HIS A 112 3.36 16.05 7.33
C HIS A 112 2.62 16.74 6.18
N PHE A 113 3.37 17.48 5.36
CA PHE A 113 2.81 18.19 4.21
C PHE A 113 2.60 17.22 3.06
N LEU A 114 1.35 17.12 2.59
CA LEU A 114 0.98 16.24 1.49
C LEU A 114 1.16 17.00 0.16
N PRO A 115 1.73 16.36 -0.88
CA PRO A 115 1.84 16.99 -2.19
C PRO A 115 0.45 17.27 -2.77
N SER A 116 0.24 18.50 -3.26
CA SER A 116 -1.02 18.93 -3.88
C SER A 116 -1.14 18.51 -5.34
N ASP A 117 -0.02 18.26 -5.99
CA ASP A 117 0.10 18.33 -7.45
C ASP A 117 -0.23 16.98 -8.11
N ILE A 118 -0.01 15.87 -7.38
CA ILE A 118 -0.15 14.51 -7.87
C ILE A 118 -0.95 13.71 -6.82
N PRO A 119 -2.25 13.41 -7.08
CA PRO A 119 -3.10 12.70 -6.12
C PRO A 119 -2.57 11.34 -5.68
N SER A 120 -1.85 10.64 -6.55
CA SER A 120 -1.29 9.32 -6.27
C SER A 120 -0.11 9.33 -5.31
N ASP A 121 0.59 10.45 -5.17
CA ASP A 121 1.70 10.59 -4.21
C ASP A 121 1.19 10.82 -2.78
N VAL A 122 -0.09 11.22 -2.63
CA VAL A 122 -0.77 11.37 -1.33
C VAL A 122 -1.13 10.01 -0.71
N HIS A 123 -1.12 8.94 -1.48
CA HIS A 123 -1.62 7.63 -1.04
C HIS A 123 -0.49 6.76 -0.47
N PRO A 124 -0.54 6.40 0.83
CA PRO A 124 0.43 5.45 1.39
C PRO A 124 0.21 4.05 0.81
N HIS A 125 1.28 3.27 0.80
CA HIS A 125 1.30 1.87 0.42
C HIS A 125 1.70 0.96 1.58
N THR A 126 1.16 -0.25 1.54
CA THR A 126 1.50 -1.36 2.44
C THR A 126 2.09 -2.48 1.61
N LEU A 127 3.03 -3.21 2.22
CA LEU A 127 3.71 -4.31 1.56
C LEU A 127 2.85 -5.58 1.56
N HIS A 128 3.07 -6.42 0.56
CA HIS A 128 2.51 -7.76 0.52
C HIS A 128 3.11 -8.64 1.64
N SER A 129 2.36 -9.60 2.20
CA SER A 129 2.85 -10.55 3.21
C SER A 129 4.10 -11.35 2.82
N ARG A 130 4.44 -11.51 1.53
CA ARG A 130 5.68 -12.18 1.11
C ARG A 130 6.94 -11.47 1.58
N HIS A 131 6.85 -10.18 1.89
CA HIS A 131 7.95 -9.41 2.47
C HIS A 131 8.26 -9.79 3.92
N ARG A 132 7.31 -10.44 4.63
CA ARG A 132 7.51 -10.99 5.98
C ARG A 132 6.80 -12.34 6.12
N GLN A 133 7.48 -13.40 5.68
CA GLN A 133 6.89 -14.74 5.55
C GLN A 133 6.43 -15.38 6.88
N PHE A 134 6.92 -14.88 8.02
CA PHE A 134 6.64 -15.42 9.35
C PHE A 134 5.66 -14.56 10.16
N ASN A 135 5.14 -13.47 9.60
CA ASN A 135 4.14 -12.62 10.23
C ASN A 135 2.74 -12.93 9.70
N ASP A 136 1.69 -12.58 10.46
CA ASP A 136 0.32 -12.68 9.97
C ASP A 136 0.15 -11.69 8.80
N PRO A 137 -0.40 -12.08 7.63
CA PRO A 137 -0.55 -11.18 6.48
C PRO A 137 -1.18 -9.80 6.76
N PRO A 138 -2.19 -9.67 7.65
CA PRO A 138 -2.75 -8.38 8.07
C PRO A 138 -1.73 -7.47 8.78
N ASP A 139 -0.73 -8.01 9.48
CA ASP A 139 0.27 -7.20 10.21
C ASP A 139 1.06 -6.27 9.28
N MET A 140 1.18 -6.63 8.01
CA MET A 140 1.81 -5.75 7.02
C MET A 140 1.06 -4.43 6.82
N GLU A 141 -0.22 -4.34 7.19
CA GLU A 141 -0.97 -3.07 7.14
C GLU A 141 -0.47 -2.05 8.16
N ARG A 142 0.22 -2.47 9.22
CA ARG A 142 0.77 -1.54 10.21
C ARG A 142 1.89 -0.68 9.66
N PHE A 143 2.53 -1.10 8.56
CA PHE A 143 3.69 -0.43 7.98
C PHE A 143 3.27 0.33 6.73
N LEU A 144 3.15 1.66 6.86
CA LEU A 144 2.83 2.55 5.76
C LEU A 144 4.08 3.24 5.24
N SER A 145 4.21 3.30 3.93
CA SER A 145 5.24 4.11 3.27
C SER A 145 4.64 4.92 2.14
N PHE A 146 5.22 6.08 1.87
CA PHE A 146 4.90 6.86 0.67
C PHE A 146 5.90 6.53 -0.43
N ASN A 147 5.56 6.78 -1.70
CA ASN A 147 6.49 6.51 -2.80
C ASN A 147 7.55 7.60 -2.89
N GLU A 148 7.11 8.86 -2.85
CA GLU A 148 7.99 10.01 -2.92
C GLU A 148 8.35 10.57 -1.53
N PRO A 149 9.48 11.28 -1.40
CA PRO A 149 9.80 12.02 -0.18
C PRO A 149 8.80 13.15 0.06
N HIS A 150 8.31 13.27 1.29
CA HIS A 150 7.39 14.34 1.68
C HIS A 150 8.05 15.24 2.73
N ARG A 151 7.63 16.50 2.77
CA ARG A 151 8.10 17.46 3.77
C ARG A 151 7.51 17.14 5.13
N ILE A 152 8.37 16.89 6.10
CA ILE A 152 8.04 16.69 7.51
C ILE A 152 8.58 17.88 8.29
N ARG A 153 7.73 18.47 9.13
CA ARG A 153 8.14 19.44 10.15
C ARG A 153 7.85 18.88 11.54
N TYR A 154 8.84 18.85 12.41
CA TYR A 154 8.68 18.44 13.79
C TYR A 154 9.14 19.54 14.74
N THR A 155 8.25 19.89 15.66
CA THR A 155 8.37 21.00 16.60
C THR A 155 8.33 20.46 18.03
N SER A 156 9.27 20.88 18.87
CA SER A 156 9.31 20.50 20.28
C SER A 156 8.15 21.12 21.08
N GLY A 157 7.96 20.65 22.31
CA GLY A 157 6.98 21.24 23.24
C GLY A 157 7.22 22.71 23.59
N GLU A 158 8.45 23.21 23.37
CA GLU A 158 8.83 24.61 23.54
C GLU A 158 8.55 25.47 22.29
N GLY A 159 8.04 24.87 21.22
CA GLY A 159 7.80 25.55 19.94
C GLY A 159 9.03 25.64 19.04
N ILE A 160 10.12 24.93 19.35
CA ILE A 160 11.35 24.96 18.56
C ILE A 160 11.26 23.96 17.42
N CYS A 161 11.48 24.43 16.18
CA CYS A 161 11.54 23.56 15.00
C CYS A 161 12.83 22.73 15.01
N ILE A 162 12.72 21.43 15.28
CA ILE A 162 13.85 20.48 15.34
C ILE A 162 14.14 19.90 13.94
N HIS A 163 13.10 19.70 13.13
CA HIS A 163 13.22 19.11 11.79
C HIS A 163 12.24 19.81 10.84
N ASP A 164 12.70 20.19 9.64
CA ASP A 164 11.85 20.70 8.55
C ASP A 164 12.51 20.37 7.21
N GLN A 165 12.33 19.12 6.74
CA GLN A 165 12.99 18.61 5.53
C GLN A 165 12.10 17.61 4.79
N TYR A 166 12.45 17.33 3.52
CA TYR A 166 11.86 16.24 2.76
C TYR A 166 12.54 14.92 3.13
N ILE A 167 11.74 13.94 3.58
CA ILE A 167 12.24 12.61 3.94
C ILE A 167 11.35 11.52 3.35
N GLN A 168 11.89 10.31 3.24
CA GLN A 168 11.08 9.14 2.91
C GLN A 168 10.17 8.79 4.11
N VAL A 169 8.89 9.16 4.02
CA VAL A 169 7.97 8.96 5.13
C VAL A 169 7.59 7.49 5.26
N ARG A 170 7.83 6.95 6.46
CA ARG A 170 7.44 5.61 6.88
C ARG A 170 6.80 5.69 8.26
N TYR A 171 5.58 5.17 8.38
CA TYR A 171 4.88 5.04 9.64
C TYR A 171 4.77 3.58 10.05
N GLU A 172 5.01 3.31 11.32
CA GLU A 172 4.71 2.03 11.97
C GLU A 172 3.60 2.24 12.99
N PHE A 173 2.42 1.69 12.70
CA PHE A 173 1.25 1.77 13.56
C PHE A 173 1.27 0.64 14.60
N THR A 174 0.77 0.94 15.80
CA THR A 174 0.63 -0.06 16.87
C THR A 174 -0.42 -1.10 16.53
N THR A 175 -1.48 -0.71 15.80
CA THR A 175 -2.61 -1.57 15.41
C THR A 175 -2.89 -1.47 13.91
N VAL A 176 -3.51 -2.52 13.35
CA VAL A 176 -3.94 -2.54 11.94
C VAL A 176 -5.10 -1.56 11.75
N GLU A 177 -6.00 -1.51 12.72
CA GLU A 177 -7.20 -0.67 12.72
C GLU A 177 -6.86 0.82 12.64
N ALA A 178 -5.87 1.29 13.41
CA ALA A 178 -5.42 2.69 13.35
C ALA A 178 -4.81 3.03 11.98
N SER A 179 -4.02 2.12 11.41
CA SER A 179 -3.50 2.27 10.04
C SER A 179 -4.64 2.36 9.02
N ILE A 180 -5.66 1.51 9.13
CA ILE A 180 -6.81 1.51 8.23
C ILE A 180 -7.55 2.85 8.30
N GLN A 181 -7.82 3.34 9.51
CA GLN A 181 -8.50 4.61 9.72
C GLN A 181 -7.69 5.77 9.14
N PHE A 182 -6.39 5.81 9.41
CA PHE A 182 -5.49 6.84 8.90
C PHE A 182 -5.46 6.87 7.36
N GLN A 183 -5.31 5.72 6.73
CA GLN A 183 -5.35 5.62 5.27
C GLN A 183 -6.70 6.09 4.71
N GLY A 184 -7.79 5.78 5.41
CA GLY A 184 -9.13 6.21 5.04
C GLY A 184 -9.31 7.72 5.14
N ASP A 185 -8.82 8.35 6.19
CA ASP A 185 -8.88 9.81 6.38
C ASP A 185 -8.06 10.57 5.33
N LEU A 186 -6.91 10.03 4.93
CA LEU A 186 -6.12 10.58 3.82
C LEU A 186 -6.89 10.57 2.50
N ARG A 187 -7.59 9.46 2.22
CA ARG A 187 -8.33 9.25 0.98
C ARG A 187 -9.74 9.82 1.01
N ARG A 188 -10.26 10.20 2.18
CA ARG A 188 -11.70 10.44 2.43
C ARG A 188 -12.58 9.24 2.05
N LYS A 189 -12.07 8.03 2.28
CA LYS A 189 -12.72 6.75 1.96
C LYS A 189 -12.64 5.80 3.14
N ASP A 190 -13.53 4.82 3.20
CA ASP A 190 -13.42 3.71 4.14
C ASP A 190 -12.77 2.53 3.43
N LEU A 191 -11.74 1.93 4.03
CA LEU A 191 -11.17 0.69 3.53
C LEU A 191 -12.14 -0.45 3.89
N VAL A 192 -12.74 -1.05 2.88
CA VAL A 192 -13.63 -2.20 3.05
C VAL A 192 -12.80 -3.46 3.28
N ASP A 193 -11.76 -3.64 2.48
CA ASP A 193 -10.90 -4.84 2.56
C ASP A 193 -9.59 -4.66 1.77
N PHE A 194 -8.62 -5.53 2.02
CA PHE A 194 -7.34 -5.59 1.32
C PHE A 194 -6.93 -7.05 1.04
N TYR A 195 -6.22 -7.28 -0.05
CA TYR A 195 -5.92 -8.62 -0.55
C TYR A 195 -4.48 -8.72 -1.05
N ASP A 196 -3.80 -9.82 -0.73
CA ASP A 196 -2.51 -10.11 -1.32
C ASP A 196 -2.67 -10.72 -2.70
N VAL A 197 -2.09 -10.05 -3.69
CA VAL A 197 -2.18 -10.42 -5.10
C VAL A 197 -0.79 -10.68 -5.68
N ASP A 198 -0.68 -11.81 -6.38
CA ASP A 198 0.54 -12.21 -7.08
C ASP A 198 0.77 -11.31 -8.29
N VAL A 199 -0.30 -11.04 -9.05
CA VAL A 199 -0.25 -10.17 -10.22
C VAL A 199 -1.64 -9.63 -10.57
N VAL A 200 -1.67 -8.36 -10.99
CA VAL A 200 -2.83 -7.68 -11.60
C VAL A 200 -2.43 -7.27 -13.01
N TRP A 201 -3.27 -7.52 -14.01
CA TRP A 201 -2.96 -7.22 -15.41
C TRP A 201 -4.22 -6.88 -16.21
N SER A 202 -4.05 -6.31 -17.40
CA SER A 202 -5.15 -5.89 -18.28
C SER A 202 -4.92 -6.37 -19.72
N ASN A 203 -5.74 -5.91 -20.65
CA ASN A 203 -5.49 -6.06 -22.09
C ASN A 203 -4.36 -5.14 -22.60
N LEU A 204 -4.08 -4.03 -21.92
CA LEU A 204 -3.02 -3.08 -22.32
C LEU A 204 -1.68 -3.45 -21.69
N GLN A 205 -1.71 -4.07 -20.51
CA GLN A 205 -0.54 -4.54 -19.79
C GLN A 205 -0.63 -6.05 -19.61
N SER A 206 0.09 -6.79 -20.45
CA SER A 206 0.16 -8.26 -20.42
C SER A 206 0.68 -8.78 -19.08
N ARG A 207 0.19 -9.97 -18.68
CA ARG A 207 0.60 -10.64 -17.44
C ARG A 207 2.11 -10.91 -17.37
N THR A 208 2.71 -11.26 -18.49
CA THR A 208 4.14 -11.57 -18.61
C THR A 208 4.82 -10.70 -19.66
N ASP A 209 6.13 -10.53 -19.54
CA ASP A 209 6.96 -9.95 -20.59
C ASP A 209 7.26 -10.97 -21.72
N SER A 210 8.04 -10.55 -22.71
CA SER A 210 8.48 -11.39 -23.84
C SER A 210 9.33 -12.59 -23.43
N PHE A 211 9.91 -12.58 -22.23
CA PHE A 211 10.74 -13.64 -21.68
C PHE A 211 9.94 -14.56 -20.73
N GLY A 212 8.64 -14.32 -20.57
CA GLY A 212 7.76 -15.10 -19.69
C GLY A 212 7.81 -14.69 -18.21
N LYS A 213 8.53 -13.62 -17.85
CA LYS A 213 8.58 -13.12 -16.47
C LYS A 213 7.31 -12.36 -16.12
N VAL A 214 6.81 -12.53 -14.90
CA VAL A 214 5.63 -11.81 -14.40
C VAL A 214 5.91 -10.30 -14.40
N LYS A 215 5.05 -9.56 -15.10
CA LYS A 215 5.06 -8.10 -15.21
C LYS A 215 3.72 -7.53 -14.76
N GLY A 216 2.69 -7.59 -15.62
CA GLY A 216 1.40 -6.99 -15.32
C GLY A 216 1.48 -5.48 -15.03
N ILE A 217 0.43 -4.97 -14.42
CA ILE A 217 0.33 -3.61 -13.86
C ILE A 217 1.08 -3.56 -12.53
N GLY A 218 0.73 -4.50 -11.65
CA GLY A 218 1.36 -4.66 -10.34
C GLY A 218 1.60 -6.14 -10.07
N ALA A 219 2.73 -6.45 -9.44
CA ALA A 219 3.10 -7.81 -9.05
C ALA A 219 3.64 -7.86 -7.63
N ILE A 220 3.22 -8.89 -6.88
CA ILE A 220 3.45 -9.04 -5.44
C ILE A 220 3.04 -7.74 -4.74
N GLN A 221 1.75 -7.43 -4.83
CA GLN A 221 1.16 -6.19 -4.34
C GLN A 221 -0.02 -6.45 -3.43
N ARG A 222 -0.47 -5.39 -2.77
CA ARG A 222 -1.72 -5.38 -2.04
C ARG A 222 -2.79 -4.63 -2.84
N LEU A 223 -3.86 -5.32 -3.16
CA LEU A 223 -5.07 -4.75 -3.75
C LEU A 223 -5.98 -4.27 -2.61
N LYS A 224 -6.55 -3.07 -2.73
CA LYS A 224 -7.44 -2.51 -1.70
C LYS A 224 -8.79 -2.15 -2.29
N LEU A 225 -9.85 -2.46 -1.56
CA LEU A 225 -11.23 -2.15 -1.88
C LEU A 225 -11.69 -1.01 -0.97
N TRP A 226 -12.12 0.09 -1.56
CA TRP A 226 -12.53 1.29 -0.87
C TRP A 226 -14.02 1.56 -1.08
N ARG A 227 -14.62 2.25 -0.12
CA ARG A 227 -15.93 2.88 -0.24
C ARG A 227 -15.76 4.37 -0.03
N ASP A 228 -16.20 5.16 -0.98
CA ASP A 228 -16.16 6.61 -0.87
C ASP A 228 -17.14 7.10 0.21
N ARG A 229 -16.69 7.94 1.14
CA ARG A 229 -17.53 8.37 2.28
C ARG A 229 -18.70 9.27 1.86
N TYR A 230 -18.57 9.95 0.73
CA TYR A 230 -19.57 10.89 0.25
C TYR A 230 -20.53 10.23 -0.74
N THR A 231 -19.98 9.66 -1.81
CA THR A 231 -20.76 9.07 -2.90
C THR A 231 -21.22 7.65 -2.60
N THR A 232 -20.61 7.00 -1.59
CA THR A 232 -20.82 5.58 -1.23
C THR A 232 -20.41 4.57 -2.29
N PHE A 233 -19.91 5.03 -3.45
CA PHE A 233 -19.40 4.16 -4.51
C PHE A 233 -18.12 3.45 -4.08
N HIS A 234 -17.93 2.27 -4.64
CA HIS A 234 -16.76 1.46 -4.36
C HIS A 234 -15.70 1.58 -5.46
N SER A 235 -14.43 1.50 -5.06
CA SER A 235 -13.28 1.51 -5.97
C SER A 235 -12.20 0.52 -5.56
N LEU A 236 -11.47 -0.01 -6.55
CA LEU A 236 -10.29 -0.83 -6.35
C LEU A 236 -9.03 0.00 -6.58
N SER A 237 -8.08 -0.06 -5.65
CA SER A 237 -6.77 0.57 -5.83
C SER A 237 -5.64 -0.46 -5.78
N VAL A 238 -4.68 -0.36 -6.71
CA VAL A 238 -3.44 -1.15 -6.71
C VAL A 238 -2.25 -0.27 -7.11
N LEU A 239 -1.11 -0.47 -6.46
CA LEU A 239 0.14 0.19 -6.85
C LEU A 239 0.70 -0.46 -8.12
N ALA A 240 0.89 0.34 -9.18
CA ALA A 240 1.39 -0.13 -10.46
C ALA A 240 2.93 -0.18 -10.49
N ASN A 241 3.51 -0.96 -9.58
CA ASN A 241 4.96 -1.07 -9.34
C ASN A 241 5.75 -1.68 -10.53
N LYS A 242 5.09 -2.13 -11.61
CA LYS A 242 5.71 -2.67 -12.81
C LYS A 242 5.56 -1.77 -14.04
N THR A 243 4.90 -0.63 -13.91
CA THR A 243 4.76 0.37 -14.97
C THR A 243 5.40 1.70 -14.57
N ASP A 244 4.66 2.53 -13.86
CA ASP A 244 4.91 3.95 -13.57
C ASP A 244 5.01 4.19 -12.06
N ASN A 245 4.87 3.13 -11.25
CA ASN A 245 4.88 3.21 -9.78
C ASN A 245 3.79 4.12 -9.21
N GLN A 246 2.69 4.29 -9.95
CA GLN A 246 1.55 5.12 -9.54
C GLN A 246 0.38 4.24 -9.08
N TYR A 247 -0.45 4.79 -8.19
CA TYR A 247 -1.69 4.13 -7.81
C TYR A 247 -2.68 4.17 -8.98
N ARG A 248 -3.21 3.00 -9.35
CA ARG A 248 -4.34 2.91 -10.27
C ARG A 248 -5.60 2.63 -9.48
N GLU A 249 -6.59 3.47 -9.71
CA GLU A 249 -7.89 3.36 -9.11
C GLU A 249 -8.94 3.03 -10.18
N TYR A 250 -9.81 2.09 -9.86
CA TYR A 250 -10.84 1.60 -10.77
C TYR A 250 -12.18 1.54 -10.04
N ASP A 251 -13.15 2.35 -10.46
CA ASP A 251 -14.48 2.31 -9.87
C ASP A 251 -15.22 1.02 -10.23
N ILE A 252 -15.91 0.43 -9.26
CA ILE A 252 -16.51 -0.90 -9.38
C ILE A 252 -17.69 -0.88 -10.35
N HIS A 253 -18.50 0.18 -10.33
CA HIS A 253 -19.63 0.34 -11.25
C HIS A 253 -19.22 0.35 -12.75
N HIS A 254 -17.93 0.50 -13.09
CA HIS A 254 -17.46 0.33 -14.47
C HIS A 254 -17.29 -1.12 -14.92
N PHE A 255 -17.34 -2.10 -14.01
CA PHE A 255 -17.17 -3.52 -14.32
C PHE A 255 -18.47 -4.32 -14.21
N ASP A 256 -18.54 -5.43 -14.94
CA ASP A 256 -19.61 -6.40 -14.82
C ASP A 256 -19.61 -7.00 -13.41
N GLY A 257 -20.76 -6.93 -12.73
CA GLY A 257 -20.92 -7.51 -11.39
C GLY A 257 -20.84 -9.03 -11.35
N GLU A 258 -21.14 -9.72 -12.46
CA GLU A 258 -21.06 -11.18 -12.54
C GLU A 258 -19.65 -11.67 -12.89
N LEU A 259 -19.04 -12.42 -11.97
CA LEU A 259 -17.70 -13.01 -12.14
C LEU A 259 -17.74 -14.32 -12.97
N ARG A 260 -18.02 -14.21 -14.26
CA ARG A 260 -18.12 -15.37 -15.18
C ARG A 260 -16.77 -16.04 -15.49
N ASN A 261 -15.68 -15.26 -15.48
CA ASN A 261 -14.35 -15.71 -15.88
C ASN A 261 -13.47 -15.96 -14.65
N ARG A 262 -13.71 -17.07 -13.95
CA ARG A 262 -12.96 -17.44 -12.74
C ARG A 262 -12.30 -18.82 -12.86
N ASP A 263 -11.13 -18.95 -12.26
CA ASP A 263 -10.39 -20.19 -12.09
C ASP A 263 -10.06 -20.35 -10.60
N ASP A 264 -10.88 -21.15 -9.92
CA ASP A 264 -10.76 -21.40 -8.47
C ASP A 264 -9.47 -22.15 -8.11
N ARG A 265 -8.92 -22.94 -9.04
CA ARG A 265 -7.67 -23.69 -8.83
C ARG A 265 -6.48 -22.74 -8.89
N ALA A 266 -6.47 -21.84 -9.87
CA ALA A 266 -5.44 -20.81 -10.02
C ALA A 266 -5.66 -19.58 -9.13
N LYS A 267 -6.80 -19.51 -8.40
CA LYS A 267 -7.23 -18.33 -7.61
C LYS A 267 -7.22 -17.06 -8.48
N THR A 268 -7.72 -17.20 -9.70
CA THR A 268 -7.67 -16.14 -10.72
C THR A 268 -9.08 -15.75 -11.11
N LEU A 269 -9.32 -14.46 -11.29
CA LEU A 269 -10.57 -13.95 -11.86
C LEU A 269 -10.29 -12.82 -12.84
N ARG A 270 -11.28 -12.56 -13.70
CA ARG A 270 -11.24 -11.45 -14.66
C ARG A 270 -12.52 -10.61 -14.54
N LEU A 271 -12.33 -9.35 -14.17
CA LEU A 271 -13.33 -8.30 -14.15
C LEU A 271 -13.45 -7.71 -15.56
N ASN A 272 -14.62 -7.77 -16.19
CA ASN A 272 -14.81 -7.19 -17.52
C ASN A 272 -15.43 -5.80 -17.40
N VAL A 273 -15.01 -4.86 -18.25
CA VAL A 273 -15.57 -3.50 -18.27
C VAL A 273 -16.87 -3.49 -19.08
N HIS A 274 -17.89 -2.75 -18.60
CA HIS A 274 -19.17 -2.59 -19.29
C HIS A 274 -18.99 -2.05 -20.73
N GLY A 275 -19.87 -2.48 -21.64
CA GLY A 275 -20.11 -1.78 -22.92
C GLY A 275 -19.00 -1.86 -23.99
N ARG A 276 -17.80 -2.36 -23.70
CA ARG A 276 -16.71 -2.49 -24.70
C ARG A 276 -16.85 -3.77 -25.56
N ARG A 277 -17.99 -3.98 -26.20
CA ARG A 277 -18.10 -4.88 -27.37
C ARG A 277 -17.72 -4.10 -28.64
N GLY A 278 -16.42 -3.96 -28.89
CA GLY A 278 -15.87 -3.61 -30.21
C GLY A 278 -15.37 -2.17 -30.39
N SER A 279 -14.05 -1.98 -30.35
CA SER A 279 -13.31 -0.84 -30.96
C SER A 279 -11.79 -0.82 -30.67
N VAL A 280 -11.20 -1.90 -30.17
CA VAL A 280 -9.73 -2.08 -30.07
C VAL A 280 -9.39 -3.35 -30.85
N PRO A 281 -8.31 -3.41 -31.65
CA PRO A 281 -8.02 -4.59 -32.43
C PRO A 281 -7.94 -5.80 -31.49
N ASP A 282 -8.74 -6.81 -31.81
CA ASP A 282 -8.64 -8.11 -31.17
C ASP A 282 -7.22 -8.62 -31.44
N GLU A 283 -6.50 -9.09 -30.41
CA GLU A 283 -5.28 -9.86 -30.66
C GLU A 283 -5.69 -11.09 -31.46
N THR A 284 -5.41 -11.04 -32.75
CA THR A 284 -5.77 -12.08 -33.70
C THR A 284 -5.13 -13.39 -33.27
N SER A 285 -5.94 -14.30 -32.73
CA SER A 285 -5.66 -15.73 -32.81
C SER A 285 -5.52 -16.08 -34.29
N SER A 286 -4.28 -16.29 -34.73
CA SER A 286 -3.92 -16.69 -36.08
C SER A 286 -4.56 -18.04 -36.40
N ARG A 287 -5.76 -18.01 -37.00
CA ARG A 287 -6.35 -19.14 -37.73
C ARG A 287 -6.53 -18.72 -39.18
N ARG A 288 -5.55 -19.10 -39.99
CA ARG A 288 -5.61 -19.07 -41.46
C ARG A 288 -6.85 -19.81 -41.93
N THR A 289 -7.83 -19.07 -42.43
CA THR A 289 -8.84 -19.62 -43.33
C THR A 289 -8.87 -18.76 -44.59
N PHE A 290 -8.45 -19.37 -45.69
CA PHE A 290 -8.58 -18.81 -47.02
C PHE A 290 -10.06 -18.65 -47.35
N ARG A 291 -10.53 -17.42 -47.58
CA ARG A 291 -11.76 -17.18 -48.33
C ARG A 291 -11.57 -16.11 -49.37
N ILE A 292 -11.98 -16.51 -50.57
CA ILE A 292 -11.87 -15.87 -51.86
C ILE A 292 -12.62 -14.54 -51.88
N ARG A 293 -11.98 -13.53 -52.48
CA ARG A 293 -12.56 -12.21 -52.77
C ARG A 293 -13.77 -12.34 -53.70
N GLN A 294 -14.85 -11.63 -53.38
CA GLN A 294 -15.80 -11.16 -54.39
C GLN A 294 -16.14 -9.68 -54.10
N ARG A 295 -16.19 -8.90 -55.19
CA ARG A 295 -16.08 -7.45 -55.24
C ARG A 295 -17.39 -6.85 -55.77
N VAL A 296 -17.64 -5.58 -55.42
CA VAL A 296 -18.53 -4.57 -56.09
C VAL A 296 -20.02 -4.65 -55.64
N ARG A 297 -20.79 -3.58 -55.32
CA ARG A 297 -20.88 -2.17 -55.77
C ARG A 297 -21.57 -1.24 -54.71
N SER A 298 -21.64 0.04 -55.06
CA SER A 298 -21.74 1.30 -54.31
C SER A 298 -23.13 1.96 -54.15
N ALA A 299 -23.14 3.07 -53.37
CA ALA A 299 -24.12 4.17 -53.23
C ALA A 299 -25.24 3.94 -52.20
N GLY A 300 -25.60 4.87 -51.29
CA GLY A 300 -25.15 6.22 -50.98
C GLY A 300 -26.25 6.90 -50.15
N GLN A 301 -25.92 7.60 -49.06
CA GLN A 301 -26.72 8.71 -48.54
C GLN A 301 -25.94 9.49 -47.48
N ALA A 302 -25.69 10.75 -47.79
CA ALA A 302 -25.24 11.78 -46.89
C ALA A 302 -26.45 12.60 -46.43
N SER A 303 -26.53 12.90 -45.14
CA SER A 303 -27.25 14.01 -44.47
C SER A 303 -27.25 13.68 -42.97
N ALA A 304 -27.03 14.55 -42.00
CA ALA A 304 -26.64 15.94 -41.98
C ALA A 304 -26.04 16.17 -40.58
N ALA A 305 -25.04 17.04 -40.47
CA ALA A 305 -24.60 17.56 -39.19
C ALA A 305 -25.59 18.62 -38.70
N SER A 306 -25.97 18.55 -37.43
CA SER A 306 -26.19 19.75 -36.61
C SER A 306 -26.00 19.46 -35.12
N PRO A 307 -25.57 20.46 -34.33
CA PRO A 307 -24.96 20.28 -33.03
C PRO A 307 -25.90 20.66 -31.88
N GLU A 308 -25.40 20.42 -30.66
CA GLU A 308 -25.92 20.86 -29.36
C GLU A 308 -27.12 20.11 -28.78
N LEU A 309 -26.87 19.41 -27.66
CA LEU A 309 -27.57 19.59 -26.38
C LEU A 309 -26.85 18.77 -25.28
N GLY A 310 -26.26 19.50 -24.33
CA GLY A 310 -25.92 19.02 -22.97
C GLY A 310 -24.48 18.50 -22.76
N PRO A 311 -23.84 18.80 -21.62
CA PRO A 311 -22.62 18.11 -21.20
C PRO A 311 -23.04 16.68 -20.84
N SER A 312 -23.08 15.83 -21.85
CA SER A 312 -23.11 14.39 -21.65
C SER A 312 -21.85 14.09 -20.86
N TYR A 313 -22.00 13.67 -19.60
CA TYR A 313 -20.91 13.15 -18.80
C TYR A 313 -20.11 12.24 -19.72
N ALA A 314 -18.93 12.70 -20.12
CA ALA A 314 -17.98 11.85 -20.79
C ALA A 314 -17.77 10.73 -19.79
N THR A 315 -18.38 9.57 -20.04
CA THR A 315 -17.95 8.30 -19.49
C THR A 315 -16.45 8.37 -19.56
N THR A 316 -15.78 8.51 -18.41
CA THR A 316 -14.33 8.39 -18.32
C THR A 316 -14.05 6.95 -18.68
N THR A 317 -14.00 6.68 -19.98
CA THR A 317 -13.95 5.33 -20.50
C THR A 317 -12.62 4.77 -20.04
N LEU A 318 -12.67 3.84 -19.08
CA LEU A 318 -11.50 3.05 -18.73
C LEU A 318 -10.88 2.54 -20.03
N ASP A 319 -9.59 2.81 -20.25
CA ASP A 319 -8.93 2.40 -21.50
C ASP A 319 -8.70 0.88 -21.57
N ILE A 320 -9.00 0.18 -20.47
CA ILE A 320 -8.94 -1.27 -20.38
C ILE A 320 -10.28 -1.93 -20.74
N ARG A 321 -10.21 -3.16 -21.25
CA ARG A 321 -11.36 -4.04 -21.50
C ARG A 321 -11.66 -4.96 -20.31
N TYR A 322 -10.61 -5.29 -19.58
CA TYR A 322 -10.70 -6.15 -18.42
C TYR A 322 -9.56 -5.87 -17.44
N LEU A 323 -9.79 -6.21 -16.19
CA LEU A 323 -8.77 -6.31 -15.15
C LEU A 323 -8.76 -7.75 -14.64
N SER A 324 -7.63 -8.42 -14.79
CA SER A 324 -7.44 -9.78 -14.30
C SER A 324 -6.56 -9.76 -13.05
N ILE A 325 -6.91 -10.60 -12.09
CA ILE A 325 -6.28 -10.63 -10.76
C ILE A 325 -5.98 -12.09 -10.42
N GLN A 326 -4.74 -12.35 -10.02
CA GLN A 326 -4.33 -13.62 -9.42
C GLN A 326 -4.00 -13.40 -7.95
N PHE A 327 -4.73 -14.08 -7.06
CA PHE A 327 -4.58 -13.93 -5.62
C PHE A 327 -3.52 -14.89 -5.07
N THR A 328 -2.76 -14.41 -4.10
CA THR A 328 -1.75 -15.22 -3.43
C THR A 328 -2.38 -16.25 -2.52
N HIS A 329 -3.37 -15.83 -1.72
CA HIS A 329 -4.05 -16.68 -0.75
C HIS A 329 -5.44 -17.08 -1.23
N LYS A 330 -5.82 -18.35 -0.99
CA LYS A 330 -7.18 -18.82 -1.31
C LYS A 330 -8.26 -18.14 -0.47
N ARG A 331 -7.90 -17.73 0.76
CA ARG A 331 -8.78 -16.97 1.66
C ARG A 331 -9.15 -15.62 1.04
N ASP A 332 -8.16 -14.86 0.60
CA ASP A 332 -8.34 -13.55 -0.02
C ASP A 332 -9.16 -13.63 -1.31
N TYR A 333 -8.91 -14.64 -2.15
CA TYR A 333 -9.71 -14.90 -3.35
C TYR A 333 -11.20 -15.09 -3.05
N LYS A 334 -11.53 -15.91 -2.03
CA LYS A 334 -12.94 -16.14 -1.64
C LYS A 334 -13.56 -14.90 -1.04
N ARG A 335 -12.85 -14.24 -0.12
CA ARG A 335 -13.30 -13.01 0.53
C ARG A 335 -13.58 -11.91 -0.50
N PHE A 336 -12.70 -11.77 -1.49
CA PHE A 336 -12.89 -10.84 -2.60
C PHE A 336 -14.18 -11.11 -3.38
N ILE A 337 -14.53 -12.37 -3.66
CA ILE A 337 -15.76 -12.68 -4.40
C ILE A 337 -17.00 -12.24 -3.61
N GLU A 338 -17.00 -12.46 -2.29
CA GLU A 338 -18.09 -12.08 -1.40
C GLU A 338 -18.24 -10.56 -1.29
N THR A 339 -17.14 -9.85 -1.05
CA THR A 339 -17.11 -8.39 -0.96
C THR A 339 -17.39 -7.71 -2.30
N TRP A 340 -16.95 -8.29 -3.42
CA TRP A 340 -17.25 -7.80 -4.76
C TRP A 340 -18.76 -7.82 -5.05
N ALA A 341 -19.43 -8.92 -4.70
CA ALA A 341 -20.87 -9.03 -4.87
C ALA A 341 -21.62 -7.99 -4.01
N PHE A 342 -21.18 -7.81 -2.75
CA PHE A 342 -21.74 -6.81 -1.84
C PHE A 342 -21.56 -5.38 -2.36
N ALA A 343 -20.34 -5.03 -2.79
CA ALA A 343 -20.04 -3.70 -3.31
C ALA A 343 -20.88 -3.39 -4.55
N HIS A 344 -21.04 -4.35 -5.45
CA HIS A 344 -21.90 -4.19 -6.62
C HIS A 344 -23.39 -4.08 -6.30
N SER A 345 -23.90 -4.82 -5.32
CA SER A 345 -25.30 -4.65 -4.89
C SER A 345 -25.50 -3.25 -4.31
N SER A 346 -24.58 -2.79 -3.48
CA SER A 346 -24.64 -1.46 -2.87
C SER A 346 -24.54 -0.34 -3.91
N ASP A 347 -23.61 -0.41 -4.86
CA ASP A 347 -23.48 0.58 -5.94
C ASP A 347 -24.73 0.65 -6.84
N ARG A 348 -25.43 -0.49 -7.02
CA ARG A 348 -26.66 -0.56 -7.82
C ARG A 348 -27.88 0.02 -7.10
N GLU A 349 -27.94 -0.07 -5.78
CA GLU A 349 -29.05 0.46 -4.98
C GLU A 349 -29.22 1.98 -5.16
N PHE A 350 -28.13 2.70 -5.43
CA PHE A 350 -28.15 4.15 -5.69
C PHE A 350 -28.41 4.54 -7.15
N ASN A 351 -28.66 3.57 -8.04
CA ASN A 351 -29.09 3.76 -9.44
C ASN A 351 -28.30 4.83 -10.23
N GLY A 352 -27.02 5.04 -9.91
CA GLY A 352 -26.21 6.04 -10.57
C GLY A 352 -26.79 7.46 -10.47
N VAL A 353 -27.46 7.83 -9.37
CA VAL A 353 -27.77 9.24 -9.09
C VAL A 353 -26.47 9.89 -8.58
N PRO A 354 -25.71 10.61 -9.42
CA PRO A 354 -24.56 11.34 -8.93
C PRO A 354 -25.04 12.38 -7.92
N PHE A 355 -24.24 12.57 -6.87
CA PHE A 355 -24.41 13.75 -6.01
C PHE A 355 -24.36 15.02 -6.88
N PRO A 356 -25.20 16.03 -6.60
CA PRO A 356 -25.23 17.24 -7.40
C PRO A 356 -23.84 17.90 -7.41
N PRO A 357 -23.35 18.34 -8.59
CA PRO A 357 -21.99 18.84 -8.76
C PRO A 357 -21.67 20.11 -7.96
N ASN A 358 -22.69 20.77 -7.39
CA ASN A 358 -22.57 22.00 -6.61
C ASN A 358 -22.99 21.81 -5.15
N HIS A 359 -22.53 20.75 -4.49
CA HIS A 359 -22.75 20.63 -3.05
C HIS A 359 -21.73 21.49 -2.30
N PHE A 360 -22.22 22.29 -1.38
CA PHE A 360 -21.37 23.00 -0.41
C PHE A 360 -21.21 22.09 0.81
N GLU A 361 -19.98 21.63 1.07
CA GLU A 361 -19.63 21.10 2.39
C GLU A 361 -19.83 22.24 3.38
N LEU A 362 -20.81 22.12 4.28
CA LEU A 362 -20.94 23.06 5.39
C LEU A 362 -19.69 22.90 6.27
N PRO A 363 -19.12 24.00 6.80
CA PRO A 363 -18.01 23.91 7.74
C PRO A 363 -18.39 22.96 8.87
N SER A 364 -17.52 21.99 9.16
CA SER A 364 -17.69 21.13 10.33
C SER A 364 -17.89 22.04 11.55
N PRO A 365 -18.91 21.81 12.39
CA PRO A 365 -19.10 22.63 13.58
C PRO A 365 -17.82 22.55 14.41
N GLU A 366 -17.21 23.71 14.67
CA GLU A 366 -16.12 23.80 15.64
C GLU A 366 -16.64 23.23 16.95
N ILE A 367 -16.15 22.06 17.33
CA ILE A 367 -16.32 21.54 18.68
C ILE A 367 -15.47 22.46 19.54
N GLN A 368 -16.07 23.56 19.99
CA GLN A 368 -15.45 24.40 21.00
C GLN A 368 -15.15 23.49 22.20
N PRO A 369 -13.89 23.44 22.69
CA PRO A 369 -13.61 22.74 23.92
C PRO A 369 -14.53 23.33 25.00
N GLY A 370 -15.22 22.43 25.71
CA GLY A 370 -16.24 22.78 26.69
C GLY A 370 -15.78 23.93 27.55
N ARG A 371 -16.48 25.06 27.43
CA ARG A 371 -16.46 26.08 28.48
C ARG A 371 -17.01 25.38 29.71
N ASP A 372 -16.15 25.27 30.72
CA ASP A 372 -16.48 24.81 32.05
C ASP A 372 -17.84 25.39 32.45
N ALA A 373 -18.75 24.49 32.82
CA ALA A 373 -19.98 24.84 33.50
C ALA A 373 -19.61 25.29 34.90
N ASP A 374 -19.21 26.55 35.01
CA ASP A 374 -19.02 27.25 36.27
C ASP A 374 -19.90 28.51 36.22
N THR A 375 -21.14 28.37 36.66
CA THR A 375 -21.95 29.37 37.40
C THR A 375 -23.38 28.87 37.58
N GLY A 376 -23.75 28.61 38.84
CA GLY A 376 -25.09 28.27 39.29
C GLY A 376 -25.09 27.63 40.66
#